data_AF-A0A350XB53-F1
#
_entry.id   AF-A0A350XB53-F1
#
_cell.length_a   1.000
_cell.length_b   1.000
_cell.length_c   1.000
_cell.angle_alpha   90.00
_cell.angle_beta   90.00
_cell.angle_gamma   90.00
#
_symmetry.space_group_name_H-M   'P 1'
#
loop_
_entity.id
_entity.type
_entity.pdbx_description
1 polymer ?
#
loop_
_entity_poly.entity_id
_entity_poly.type
_entity_poly.pdbx_seq_one_letter_code
_entity_poly.pdbx_strand_id
1 'polypeptide(L)'
;MQWQRGERLQDGKYTIREVLGKGGFGITYRVRDLEGRQYVIKTLNEQAQASQYFDKLQQDFMNEALRLVQFKNHPHIVKVYQLLQESVQKNNLRNRLFNFGAPPSSFFLCCILMEYIEGTNLEKYVQKRGVLSEAEALGYIQQVGDALTAMHREGLLHRDVKPSNIILRASNSQAVLIDFGIAREFTQDLTMTHTQYCTPGFAPM
;
A
#
# COMPACT_ATOMS: atom_id res chain seq x y z
N MET A 1 -9.86 1.28 -13.03
CA MET A 1 -10.50 -0.02 -12.73
C MET A 1 -10.21 -0.42 -11.29
N GLN A 2 -11.14 -1.13 -10.63
CA GLN A 2 -11.01 -1.65 -9.28
C GLN A 2 -11.55 -3.09 -9.23
N TRP A 3 -10.71 -4.04 -8.81
CA TRP A 3 -11.13 -5.44 -8.64
C TRP A 3 -12.19 -5.58 -7.55
N GLN A 4 -13.17 -6.45 -7.81
CA GLN A 4 -14.30 -6.76 -6.95
C GLN A 4 -14.04 -8.03 -6.13
N ARG A 5 -14.82 -8.18 -5.04
CA ARG A 5 -14.80 -9.39 -4.22
C ARG A 5 -15.11 -10.63 -5.09
N GLY A 6 -14.28 -11.67 -4.95
CA GLY A 6 -14.42 -12.91 -5.70
C GLY A 6 -13.63 -12.94 -7.00
N GLU A 7 -13.15 -11.80 -7.51
CA GLU A 7 -12.23 -11.79 -8.64
C GLU A 7 -10.94 -12.53 -8.28
N ARG A 8 -10.39 -13.20 -9.29
CA ARG A 8 -9.21 -14.06 -9.18
C ARG A 8 -8.07 -13.44 -9.96
N LEU A 9 -6.92 -13.34 -9.31
CA LEU A 9 -5.69 -12.77 -9.85
C LEU A 9 -4.63 -13.86 -9.98
N GLN A 10 -3.60 -13.59 -10.78
CA GLN A 10 -2.43 -14.46 -10.97
C GLN A 10 -2.84 -15.91 -11.31
N ASP A 11 -3.60 -16.08 -12.38
CA ASP A 11 -4.10 -17.38 -12.85
C ASP A 11 -4.88 -18.17 -11.79
N GLY A 12 -5.61 -17.47 -10.92
CA GLY A 12 -6.42 -18.10 -9.88
C GLY A 12 -5.74 -18.29 -8.54
N LYS A 13 -4.46 -17.92 -8.38
CA LYS A 13 -3.72 -18.10 -7.13
C LYS A 13 -4.27 -17.27 -5.98
N TYR A 14 -4.80 -16.08 -6.25
CA TYR A 14 -5.32 -15.18 -5.21
C TYR A 14 -6.76 -14.75 -5.53
N THR A 15 -7.63 -14.82 -4.53
CA THR A 15 -9.02 -14.34 -4.61
C THR A 15 -9.19 -13.07 -3.79
N ILE A 16 -9.71 -12.00 -4.41
CA ILE A 16 -10.03 -10.74 -3.74
C ILE A 16 -11.13 -10.95 -2.70
N ARG A 17 -10.93 -10.42 -1.48
CA ARG A 17 -11.92 -10.45 -0.40
C ARG A 17 -12.57 -9.09 -0.18
N GLU A 18 -11.77 -8.05 -0.02
CA GLU A 18 -12.23 -6.70 0.26
C GLU A 18 -11.14 -5.68 -0.04
N VAL A 19 -11.54 -4.42 -0.16
CA VAL A 19 -10.62 -3.28 -0.23
C VAL A 19 -10.34 -2.83 1.20
N LEU A 20 -9.05 -2.79 1.57
CA LEU A 20 -8.59 -2.36 2.88
C LEU A 20 -8.37 -0.85 2.95
N GLY A 21 -8.02 -0.23 1.82
CA GLY A 21 -7.78 1.19 1.76
C GLY A 21 -7.54 1.68 0.32
N LYS A 22 -7.83 2.96 0.10
CA LYS A 22 -7.57 3.66 -1.15
C LYS A 22 -6.93 5.01 -0.80
N GLY A 23 -5.70 5.20 -1.25
CA GLY A 23 -4.96 6.45 -1.11
C GLY A 23 -4.92 7.25 -2.41
N GLY A 24 -4.11 8.31 -2.44
CA GLY A 24 -3.98 9.20 -3.61
C GLY A 24 -3.62 8.47 -4.90
N PHE A 25 -2.65 7.54 -4.84
CA PHE A 25 -2.19 6.79 -6.02
C PHE A 25 -2.33 5.27 -5.88
N GLY A 26 -2.63 4.75 -4.69
CA GLY A 26 -2.66 3.32 -4.42
C GLY A 26 -4.03 2.81 -3.99
N ILE A 27 -4.27 1.52 -4.21
CA ILE A 27 -5.38 0.77 -3.66
C ILE A 27 -4.84 -0.55 -3.09
N THR A 28 -5.39 -0.94 -1.94
CA THR A 28 -4.92 -2.08 -1.15
C THR A 28 -6.07 -3.05 -0.93
N TYR A 29 -5.83 -4.32 -1.23
CA TYR A 29 -6.81 -5.40 -1.16
C TYR A 29 -6.38 -6.46 -0.17
N ARG A 30 -7.33 -6.99 0.60
CA ARG A 30 -7.15 -8.28 1.28
C ARG A 30 -7.46 -9.39 0.29
N VAL A 31 -6.57 -10.36 0.20
CA VAL A 31 -6.74 -11.53 -0.67
C VAL A 31 -6.57 -12.81 0.12
N ARG A 32 -7.01 -13.92 -0.48
CA ARG A 32 -6.81 -15.27 0.04
C ARG A 32 -6.22 -16.15 -1.04
N ASP A 33 -5.23 -16.97 -0.69
CA ASP A 33 -4.71 -17.98 -1.62
C ASP A 33 -5.60 -19.24 -1.67
N LEU A 34 -5.16 -20.26 -2.42
CA LEU A 34 -5.85 -21.55 -2.56
C LEU A 34 -5.88 -22.37 -1.26
N GLU A 35 -4.88 -22.21 -0.39
CA GLU A 35 -4.79 -22.90 0.91
C GLU A 35 -5.58 -22.17 2.01
N GLY A 36 -6.13 -21.01 1.71
CA GLY A 36 -6.91 -20.21 2.63
C GLY A 36 -6.12 -19.17 3.41
N ARG A 37 -4.80 -19.08 3.19
CA ARG A 37 -3.92 -18.09 3.82
C ARG A 37 -4.22 -16.69 3.31
N GLN A 38 -4.02 -15.71 4.15
CA GLN A 38 -4.37 -14.32 3.86
C GLN A 38 -3.16 -13.47 3.53
N TYR A 39 -3.34 -12.60 2.56
CA TYR A 39 -2.31 -11.67 2.10
C TYR A 39 -2.94 -10.32 1.79
N VAL A 40 -2.07 -9.36 1.55
CA VAL A 40 -2.44 -8.05 1.02
C VAL A 40 -1.85 -7.90 -0.36
N ILE A 41 -2.64 -7.42 -1.32
CA ILE A 41 -2.16 -6.95 -2.62
C ILE A 41 -2.35 -5.43 -2.68
N LYS A 42 -1.26 -4.70 -2.88
CA LYS A 42 -1.30 -3.25 -3.17
C LYS A 42 -0.94 -3.01 -4.62
N THR A 43 -1.64 -2.08 -5.25
CA THR A 43 -1.42 -1.67 -6.64
C THR A 43 -1.80 -0.21 -6.86
N LEU A 44 -1.54 0.33 -8.04
CA LEU A 44 -1.97 1.67 -8.43
C LEU A 44 -3.49 1.73 -8.61
N ASN A 45 -4.11 2.78 -8.08
CA ASN A 45 -5.56 2.99 -8.20
C ASN A 45 -5.95 3.48 -9.61
N GLU A 46 -7.26 3.61 -9.86
CA GLU A 46 -7.79 4.07 -11.16
C GLU A 46 -7.30 5.45 -11.60
N GLN A 47 -7.08 6.38 -10.66
CA GLN A 47 -6.59 7.73 -10.98
C GLN A 47 -5.14 7.66 -11.48
N ALA A 48 -4.29 6.89 -10.82
CA ALA A 48 -2.92 6.64 -11.24
C ALA A 48 -2.87 5.90 -12.59
N GLN A 49 -3.74 4.91 -12.80
CA GLN A 49 -3.85 4.18 -14.06
C GLN A 49 -4.27 5.06 -15.25
N ALA A 50 -5.09 6.10 -14.99
CA ALA A 50 -5.54 7.04 -16.01
C ALA A 50 -4.54 8.20 -16.25
N SER A 51 -3.46 8.28 -15.46
CA SER A 51 -2.45 9.33 -15.58
C SER A 51 -1.62 9.16 -16.85
N GLN A 52 -1.25 10.29 -17.48
CA GLN A 52 -0.24 10.29 -18.56
C GLN A 52 1.14 9.80 -18.08
N TYR A 53 1.38 9.81 -16.77
CA TYR A 53 2.63 9.35 -16.15
C TYR A 53 2.57 7.90 -15.68
N PHE A 54 1.57 7.11 -16.11
CA PHE A 54 1.32 5.76 -15.61
C PHE A 54 2.57 4.87 -15.62
N ASP A 55 3.37 4.88 -16.68
CA ASP A 55 4.57 4.03 -16.77
C ASP A 55 5.63 4.42 -15.73
N LYS A 56 5.87 5.73 -15.53
CA LYS A 56 6.74 6.24 -14.45
C LYS A 56 6.17 5.86 -13.08
N LEU A 57 4.85 6.00 -12.89
CA LEU A 57 4.16 5.57 -11.67
C LEU A 57 4.38 4.08 -11.37
N GLN A 58 4.33 3.21 -12.38
CA GLN A 58 4.60 1.79 -12.20
C GLN A 58 6.07 1.51 -11.85
N GLN A 59 7.01 2.15 -12.54
CA GLN A 59 8.45 1.95 -12.31
C GLN A 59 8.84 2.34 -10.89
N ASP A 60 8.49 3.54 -10.47
CA ASP A 60 8.79 4.05 -9.13
C ASP A 60 8.07 3.23 -8.05
N PHE A 61 6.82 2.81 -8.31
CA PHE A 61 6.08 1.92 -7.42
C PHE A 61 6.82 0.61 -7.16
N MET A 62 7.42 0.05 -8.21
CA MET A 62 8.21 -1.18 -8.13
C MET A 62 9.60 -0.95 -7.50
N ASN A 63 10.23 0.18 -7.79
CA ASN A 63 11.54 0.55 -7.22
C ASN A 63 11.49 0.64 -5.70
N GLU A 64 10.46 1.29 -5.14
CA GLU A 64 10.29 1.35 -3.69
C GLU A 64 9.99 -0.03 -3.12
N ALA A 65 9.10 -0.78 -3.77
CA ALA A 65 8.73 -2.12 -3.32
C ALA A 65 9.94 -3.08 -3.28
N LEU A 66 10.85 -3.00 -4.26
CA LEU A 66 12.10 -3.75 -4.29
C LEU A 66 12.98 -3.45 -3.08
N ARG A 67 13.10 -2.17 -2.70
CA ARG A 67 13.87 -1.77 -1.50
C ARG A 67 13.25 -2.28 -0.20
N LEU A 68 11.95 -2.57 -0.17
CA LEU A 68 11.28 -3.11 1.01
C LEU A 68 11.51 -4.62 1.20
N VAL A 69 11.80 -5.36 0.13
CA VAL A 69 12.01 -6.83 0.18
C VAL A 69 13.12 -7.22 1.15
N GLN A 70 14.16 -6.39 1.31
CA GLN A 70 15.27 -6.66 2.22
C GLN A 70 14.85 -6.72 3.70
N PHE A 71 13.76 -6.05 4.07
CA PHE A 71 13.27 -6.00 5.45
C PHE A 71 12.35 -7.17 5.81
N LYS A 72 12.28 -8.23 4.99
CA LYS A 72 11.38 -9.39 5.18
C LYS A 72 11.45 -10.10 6.54
N ASN A 73 12.52 -9.88 7.30
CA ASN A 73 12.76 -10.46 8.61
C ASN A 73 12.69 -9.43 9.76
N HIS A 74 12.42 -8.16 9.45
CA HIS A 74 12.33 -7.12 10.48
C HIS A 74 10.94 -7.17 11.15
N PRO A 75 10.85 -7.28 12.48
CA PRO A 75 9.58 -7.55 13.17
C PRO A 75 8.58 -6.39 13.09
N HIS A 76 9.06 -5.16 12.91
CA HIS A 76 8.26 -3.93 12.93
C HIS A 76 8.09 -3.30 11.54
N ILE A 77 8.43 -4.00 10.46
CA ILE A 77 8.22 -3.57 9.07
C ILE A 77 7.35 -4.63 8.37
N VAL A 78 6.34 -4.21 7.62
CA VAL A 78 5.51 -5.17 6.87
C VAL A 78 6.36 -6.04 5.95
N LYS A 79 6.12 -7.33 5.97
CA LYS A 79 6.83 -8.24 5.06
C LYS A 79 6.28 -8.13 3.65
N VAL A 80 7.16 -7.85 2.69
CA VAL A 80 6.89 -8.01 1.26
C VAL A 80 7.28 -9.42 0.85
N TYR A 81 6.34 -10.17 0.30
CA TYR A 81 6.57 -11.54 -0.17
C TYR A 81 7.06 -11.56 -1.62
N GLN A 82 6.38 -10.83 -2.49
CA GLN A 82 6.62 -10.92 -3.93
C GLN A 82 6.11 -9.68 -4.66
N LEU A 83 6.73 -9.38 -5.79
CA LEU A 83 6.25 -8.42 -6.78
C LEU A 83 5.57 -9.18 -7.91
N LEU A 84 4.36 -8.75 -8.26
CA LEU A 84 3.45 -9.43 -9.19
C LEU A 84 3.09 -8.48 -10.35
N GLN A 85 2.67 -9.05 -11.48
CA GLN A 85 2.09 -8.31 -12.60
C GLN A 85 0.78 -8.95 -13.01
N GLU A 86 -0.29 -8.15 -13.05
CA GLU A 86 -1.62 -8.61 -13.46
C GLU A 86 -1.97 -8.03 -14.84
N SER A 87 -2.49 -8.86 -15.74
CA SER A 87 -3.01 -8.38 -17.02
C SER A 87 -4.40 -7.79 -16.82
N VAL A 88 -4.56 -6.50 -17.10
CA VAL A 88 -5.80 -5.76 -16.90
C VAL A 88 -6.37 -5.32 -18.25
N GLN A 89 -7.63 -5.65 -18.51
CA GLN A 89 -8.36 -5.16 -19.67
C GLN A 89 -8.83 -3.73 -19.42
N LYS A 90 -8.54 -2.79 -20.33
CA LYS A 90 -9.17 -1.47 -20.32
C LYS A 90 -10.62 -1.64 -20.74
N ASN A 91 -11.53 -1.50 -19.78
CA ASN A 91 -12.93 -1.24 -20.11
C ASN A 91 -13.00 0.13 -20.79
N ASN A 92 -13.14 0.15 -22.11
CA ASN A 92 -13.33 1.34 -22.94
C ASN A 92 -14.71 1.98 -22.65
N LEU A 93 -14.97 2.46 -21.43
CA LEU A 93 -16.21 3.20 -21.15
C LEU A 93 -16.21 4.60 -21.79
N ARG A 94 -15.06 5.10 -22.25
CA ARG A 94 -14.94 6.45 -22.83
C ARG A 94 -15.26 6.57 -24.32
N ASN A 95 -15.38 5.47 -25.07
CA ASN A 95 -15.59 5.52 -26.54
C ASN A 95 -16.75 4.63 -27.04
N ARG A 96 -17.84 4.51 -26.28
CA ARG A 96 -19.04 3.81 -26.79
C ARG A 96 -19.74 4.52 -27.96
N LEU A 97 -19.38 5.77 -28.27
CA LEU A 97 -19.91 6.48 -29.44
C LEU A 97 -19.02 6.41 -30.69
N PHE A 98 -17.74 5.99 -30.61
CA PHE A 98 -16.82 6.08 -31.75
C PHE A 98 -15.91 4.86 -32.02
N ASN A 99 -15.80 3.87 -31.13
CA ASN A 99 -14.95 2.70 -31.36
C ASN A 99 -15.77 1.43 -31.64
N PHE A 100 -16.32 1.31 -32.85
CA PHE A 100 -16.74 0.01 -33.39
C PHE A 100 -15.49 -0.77 -33.83
N GLY A 101 -15.12 -1.82 -33.10
CA GLY A 101 -14.19 -2.86 -33.59
C GLY A 101 -12.72 -2.79 -33.17
N ALA A 102 -12.30 -1.84 -32.31
CA ALA A 102 -10.95 -1.91 -31.72
C ALA A 102 -10.90 -3.03 -30.66
N PRO A 103 -9.93 -3.97 -30.72
CA PRO A 103 -9.79 -4.98 -29.69
C PRO A 103 -9.59 -4.33 -28.32
N PRO A 104 -10.07 -4.94 -27.22
CA PRO A 104 -9.81 -4.45 -25.88
C PRO A 104 -8.29 -4.31 -25.70
N SER A 105 -7.84 -3.12 -25.29
CA SER A 105 -6.43 -2.92 -24.95
C SER A 105 -6.19 -3.46 -23.55
N SER A 106 -5.22 -4.36 -23.42
CA SER A 106 -4.76 -4.85 -22.12
C SER A 106 -3.45 -4.14 -21.75
N PHE A 107 -3.22 -3.96 -20.45
CA PHE A 107 -1.96 -3.47 -19.92
C PHE A 107 -1.58 -4.28 -18.69
N PHE A 108 -0.29 -4.30 -18.36
CA PHE A 108 0.17 -4.92 -17.12
C PHE A 108 0.12 -3.92 -15.97
N LEU A 109 -0.42 -4.38 -14.85
CA LEU A 109 -0.50 -3.63 -13.62
C LEU A 109 0.38 -4.27 -12.55
N CYS A 110 1.37 -3.51 -12.10
CA CYS A 110 2.31 -3.89 -11.05
C CYS A 110 1.60 -3.97 -9.70
N CYS A 111 1.94 -5.01 -8.96
CA CYS A 111 1.30 -5.38 -7.70
C CYS A 111 2.35 -5.80 -6.68
N ILE A 112 2.12 -5.51 -5.40
CA ILE A 112 2.98 -5.95 -4.30
C ILE A 112 2.17 -6.90 -3.43
N LEU A 113 2.64 -8.13 -3.29
CA LEU A 113 2.12 -9.12 -2.36
C LEU A 113 2.80 -8.95 -1.00
N MET A 114 2.02 -8.71 0.03
CA MET A 114 2.50 -8.38 1.37
C MET A 114 1.81 -9.25 2.43
N GLU A 115 2.40 -9.26 3.62
CA GLU A 115 1.77 -9.82 4.81
C GLU A 115 0.43 -9.17 5.11
N TYR A 116 -0.57 -10.02 5.37
CA TYR A 116 -1.77 -9.58 6.05
C TYR A 116 -1.54 -9.66 7.56
N ILE A 117 -1.51 -8.49 8.21
CA ILE A 117 -1.33 -8.38 9.65
C ILE A 117 -2.71 -8.35 10.28
N GLU A 118 -3.09 -9.43 10.95
CA GLU A 118 -4.30 -9.46 11.76
C GLU A 118 -4.14 -8.54 12.98
N GLY A 119 -5.03 -7.55 13.13
CA GLY A 119 -4.89 -6.51 14.13
C GLY A 119 -5.76 -5.28 13.86
N THR A 120 -5.52 -4.21 14.62
CA THR A 120 -6.10 -2.88 14.40
C THR A 120 -4.99 -1.86 14.22
N ASN A 121 -5.23 -0.79 13.46
CA ASN A 121 -4.28 0.31 13.44
C ASN A 121 -4.31 1.09 14.77
N LEU A 122 -3.18 1.75 15.06
CA LEU A 122 -2.96 2.49 16.31
C LEU A 122 -3.96 3.65 16.46
N GLU A 123 -4.36 4.28 15.36
CA GLU A 123 -5.40 5.32 15.36
C GLU A 123 -6.73 4.82 15.95
N LYS A 124 -7.27 3.74 15.39
CA LYS A 124 -8.51 3.12 15.87
C LYS A 124 -8.36 2.57 17.28
N TYR A 125 -7.18 2.06 17.61
CA TYR A 125 -6.87 1.56 18.94
C TYR A 125 -7.00 2.67 20.01
N VAL A 126 -6.36 3.82 19.77
CA VAL A 126 -6.41 4.98 20.66
C VAL A 126 -7.82 5.59 20.68
N GLN A 127 -8.50 5.69 19.54
CA GLN A 127 -9.89 6.18 19.50
C GLN A 127 -10.84 5.34 20.36
N LYS A 128 -10.65 4.02 20.41
CA LYS A 128 -11.50 3.11 21.18
C LYS A 128 -11.15 3.07 22.67
N ARG A 129 -9.86 3.09 23.01
CA ARG A 129 -9.40 2.90 24.40
C ARG A 129 -9.18 4.22 25.15
N GLY A 130 -9.02 5.32 24.44
CA GLY A 130 -8.55 6.58 25.00
C GLY A 130 -7.02 6.67 24.97
N VAL A 131 -6.50 7.66 25.70
CA VAL A 131 -5.07 7.98 25.75
C VAL A 131 -4.27 6.78 26.27
N LEU A 132 -3.13 6.50 25.63
CA LEU A 132 -2.22 5.45 26.06
C LEU A 132 -1.50 5.85 27.34
N SER A 133 -1.13 4.86 28.15
CA SER A 133 -0.13 5.10 29.20
C SER A 133 1.22 5.47 28.57
N GLU A 134 2.04 6.22 29.31
CA GLU A 134 3.39 6.59 28.87
C GLU A 134 4.22 5.35 28.51
N ALA A 135 4.14 4.30 29.32
CA ALA A 135 4.87 3.05 29.07
C ALA A 135 4.46 2.38 27.74
N GLU A 136 3.16 2.35 27.43
CA GLU A 136 2.67 1.80 26.16
C GLU A 136 3.09 2.67 24.96
N ALA A 137 2.98 4.00 25.11
CA ALA A 137 3.42 4.93 24.07
C ALA A 137 4.92 4.79 23.78
N LEU A 138 5.77 4.74 24.81
CA LEU A 138 7.21 4.52 24.67
C LEU A 138 7.52 3.17 24.01
N GLY A 139 6.78 2.11 24.36
CA GLY A 139 6.93 0.80 23.72
C GLY A 139 6.65 0.86 22.21
N TYR A 140 5.59 1.53 21.78
CA TYR A 140 5.30 1.71 20.35
C TYR A 140 6.29 2.64 19.64
N ILE A 141 6.74 3.70 20.32
CA ILE A 141 7.76 4.62 19.78
C ILE A 141 9.06 3.86 19.52
N GLN A 142 9.52 3.00 20.44
CA GLN A 142 10.72 2.19 20.25
C GLN A 142 10.59 1.23 19.06
N GLN A 143 9.47 0.50 18.97
CA GLN A 143 9.24 -0.46 17.89
C GLN A 143 9.18 0.21 16.51
N VAL A 144 8.50 1.36 16.40
CA VAL A 144 8.44 2.14 15.16
C VAL A 144 9.80 2.80 14.88
N GLY A 145 10.50 3.28 15.92
CA GLY A 145 11.84 3.84 15.82
C GLY A 145 12.87 2.84 15.31
N ASP A 146 12.79 1.58 15.73
CA ASP A 146 13.64 0.49 15.24
C ASP A 146 13.40 0.24 13.75
N ALA A 147 12.14 0.18 13.32
CA ALA A 147 11.77 0.08 11.91
C ALA A 147 12.33 1.24 11.08
N LEU A 148 12.13 2.47 11.53
CA LEU A 148 12.63 3.66 10.82
C LEU A 148 14.16 3.70 10.78
N THR A 149 14.82 3.29 11.87
CA THR A 149 16.28 3.22 11.93
C THR A 149 16.83 2.22 10.91
N ALA A 150 16.21 1.04 10.80
CA ALA A 150 16.58 0.05 9.80
C ALA A 150 16.40 0.58 8.36
N MET A 151 15.31 1.28 8.08
CA MET A 151 15.07 1.89 6.77
C MET A 151 16.07 3.00 6.44
N HIS A 152 16.34 3.89 7.41
CA HIS A 152 17.23 5.03 7.21
C HIS A 152 18.67 4.59 6.92
N ARG A 153 19.13 3.47 7.49
CA ARG A 153 20.45 2.89 7.17
C ARG A 153 20.60 2.51 5.70
N GLU A 154 19.50 2.13 5.06
CA GLU A 154 19.43 1.80 3.63
C GLU A 154 19.06 3.02 2.76
N GLY A 155 19.09 4.23 3.33
CA GLY A 155 18.74 5.46 2.63
C GLY A 155 17.26 5.58 2.26
N LEU A 156 16.39 4.76 2.85
CA LEU A 156 14.95 4.76 2.58
C LEU A 156 14.20 5.57 3.63
N LEU A 157 13.31 6.46 3.19
CA LEU A 157 12.44 7.24 4.07
C LEU A 157 11.01 6.71 3.99
N HIS A 158 10.35 6.48 5.14
CA HIS A 158 8.92 6.09 5.14
C HIS A 158 8.01 7.21 4.62
N ARG A 159 8.35 8.45 5.01
CA ARG A 159 7.66 9.71 4.71
C ARG A 159 6.27 9.84 5.33
N ASP A 160 5.40 8.82 5.35
CA ASP A 160 4.02 8.95 5.87
C ASP A 160 3.78 8.22 7.21
N VAL A 161 4.66 8.45 8.19
CA VAL A 161 4.51 7.84 9.52
C VAL A 161 3.35 8.49 10.26
N LYS A 162 2.31 7.71 10.57
CA LYS A 162 1.12 8.16 11.31
C LYS A 162 0.41 6.96 11.96
N PRO A 163 -0.44 7.18 12.99
CA PRO A 163 -1.11 6.09 13.70
C PRO A 163 -1.95 5.16 12.82
N SER A 164 -2.53 5.64 11.72
CA SER A 164 -3.27 4.80 10.77
C SER A 164 -2.39 3.86 9.94
N ASN A 165 -1.08 4.14 9.85
CA ASN A 165 -0.07 3.33 9.16
C ASN A 165 0.76 2.45 10.13
N ILE A 166 0.30 2.30 11.37
CA ILE A 166 0.91 1.41 12.36
C ILE A 166 -0.14 0.39 12.77
N ILE A 167 0.04 -0.89 12.42
CA ILE A 167 -0.85 -1.97 12.86
C ILE A 167 -0.32 -2.58 14.16
N LEU A 168 -1.19 -2.69 15.15
CA LEU A 168 -0.96 -3.49 16.35
C LEU A 168 -1.44 -4.92 16.10
N ARG A 169 -0.51 -5.86 16.08
CA ARG A 169 -0.79 -7.28 15.81
C ARG A 169 -1.66 -7.88 16.90
N ALA A 170 -2.73 -8.58 16.53
CA ALA A 170 -3.69 -9.16 17.47
C ALA A 170 -3.07 -10.20 18.42
N SER A 171 -2.04 -10.91 17.98
CA SER A 171 -1.43 -12.00 18.75
C SER A 171 -0.58 -11.53 19.93
N ASN A 172 0.05 -10.36 19.84
CA ASN A 172 1.05 -9.90 20.82
C ASN A 172 1.14 -8.38 20.99
N SER A 173 0.24 -7.62 20.37
CA SER A 173 0.19 -6.16 20.40
C SER A 173 1.46 -5.46 19.89
N GLN A 174 2.34 -6.14 19.15
CA GLN A 174 3.49 -5.50 18.53
C GLN A 174 3.06 -4.57 17.38
N ALA A 175 3.66 -3.39 17.33
CA ALA A 175 3.50 -2.41 16.29
C ALA A 175 4.26 -2.83 15.03
N VAL A 176 3.61 -2.73 13.88
CA VAL A 176 4.19 -2.98 12.56
C VAL A 176 3.89 -1.79 11.67
N LEU A 177 4.94 -1.20 11.12
CA LEU A 177 4.85 -0.11 10.18
C LEU A 177 4.44 -0.63 8.81
N ILE A 178 3.38 -0.05 8.27
CA ILE A 178 2.78 -0.38 6.97
C ILE A 178 2.71 0.86 6.07
N ASP A 179 2.30 0.64 4.82
CA ASP A 179 1.97 1.72 3.88
C ASP A 179 3.09 2.75 3.70
N PHE A 180 4.25 2.22 3.33
CA PHE A 180 5.40 2.98 2.86
C PHE A 180 4.94 3.92 1.76
N GLY A 181 5.39 5.17 1.87
CA GLY A 181 4.96 6.29 1.05
C GLY A 181 5.45 6.20 -0.39
N ILE A 182 5.19 5.07 -1.05
CA ILE A 182 5.46 4.77 -2.46
C ILE A 182 5.08 5.97 -3.32
N ALA A 183 3.98 6.63 -2.95
CA ALA A 183 3.41 7.80 -3.59
C ALA A 183 4.14 9.17 -3.40
N ARG A 184 5.13 9.34 -2.52
CA ARG A 184 5.63 10.68 -2.16
C ARG A 184 6.86 11.18 -2.93
N GLU A 185 7.62 10.33 -3.64
CA GLU A 185 8.60 10.84 -4.64
C GLU A 185 7.88 11.47 -5.85
N PHE A 186 6.65 11.04 -6.11
CA PHE A 186 5.88 11.43 -7.29
C PHE A 186 5.44 12.89 -7.35
N THR A 187 5.47 13.62 -6.25
CA THR A 187 5.06 15.04 -6.19
C THR A 187 6.19 16.03 -6.44
N GLN A 188 7.47 15.63 -6.42
CA GLN A 188 8.57 16.60 -6.62
C GLN A 188 8.72 17.05 -8.09
N ASP A 189 8.49 16.15 -9.06
CA ASP A 189 8.65 16.47 -10.49
C ASP A 189 7.36 16.95 -11.18
N LEU A 190 6.20 16.77 -10.54
CA LEU A 190 4.91 17.18 -11.08
C LEU A 190 4.49 18.49 -10.41
N THR A 191 4.89 19.63 -10.98
CA THR A 191 4.35 20.95 -10.62
C THR A 191 2.87 21.04 -11.00
N MET A 192 2.02 20.38 -10.24
CA MET A 192 0.58 20.52 -10.28
C MET A 192 0.10 20.66 -8.85
N THR A 193 0.02 21.91 -8.38
CA THR A 193 -0.55 22.33 -7.10
C THR A 193 -0.14 21.47 -5.90
N HIS A 194 0.70 22.03 -5.02
CA HIS A 194 0.89 21.55 -3.65
C HIS A 194 -0.46 21.53 -2.90
N THR A 195 -1.31 20.55 -3.21
CA THR A 195 -2.23 20.02 -2.22
C THR A 195 -1.28 19.39 -1.23
N GLN A 196 -1.14 19.96 -0.04
CA GLN A 196 -0.34 19.38 1.03
C GLN A 196 -0.81 17.93 1.23
N TYR A 197 -0.14 16.96 0.58
CA TYR A 197 -0.33 15.52 0.80
C TYR A 197 0.36 15.09 2.09
N CYS A 198 0.30 15.99 3.06
CA CYS A 198 0.80 15.90 4.41
C CYS A 198 -0.41 15.52 5.27
N THR A 199 -0.29 14.49 6.10
CA THR A 199 -1.33 14.24 7.09
C THR A 199 -1.24 15.37 8.12
N PRO A 200 -2.29 16.22 8.30
CA PRO A 200 -2.25 17.30 9.28
C PRO A 200 -1.89 16.75 10.67
N GLY A 201 -0.94 17.40 11.35
CA GLY A 201 -0.42 16.96 12.65
C GLY A 201 0.73 15.95 12.61
N PHE A 202 1.07 15.38 11.45
CA PHE A 202 2.13 14.37 11.32
C PHE A 202 3.17 14.67 10.23
N ALA A 203 2.99 15.74 9.45
CA ALA A 203 4.02 16.17 8.52
C ALA A 203 5.06 17.06 9.21
N PRO A 204 6.36 16.91 8.86
CA PRO A 204 7.38 17.84 9.33
C PRO A 204 7.05 19.25 8.82
N MET A 205 7.19 20.23 9.71
CA MET A 205 7.07 21.67 9.38
C MET A 205 8.21 22.12 8.49
#